data_AF-A0A959BV42-F1
#
_entry.id   AF-A0A959BV42-F1
#
_cell.length_a   1.000
_cell.length_b   1.000
_cell.length_c   1.000
_cell.angle_alpha   90.00
_cell.angle_beta   90.00
_cell.angle_gamma   90.00
#
_symmetry.space_group_name_H-M   'P 1'
#
loop_
_entity.id
_entity.type
_entity.pdbx_description
1 polymer ?
#
loop_
_entity_poly.entity_id
_entity_poly.type
_entity_poly.pdbx_seq_one_letter_code
_entity_poly.pdbx_strand_id
1 'polypeptide(L)'
;MEKKLAFTGALALILLTSSLARAQEPAAAGSAQSRAVESINQLKAGTLLVRLPSQQAKIDAMQQVMASSNTSEAARDRLKSQIETTITNQRVFNLNMVQAFQEAYDFSKALFFYDTNTSRLKSGDQSGIFLDNNLEADPSIRPGDGPFFILHFGSTSSETSDGVEAMIILDSQFERLEKPFPFYQRLNDFSAFIGSFLPKPNQKTEDALRIVGKLNKKLHTYFQQAQAGKG
;
A
#
# COMPACT_ATOMS: atom_id res chain seq x y z
N MET A 1 79.97 27.43 34.66
CA MET A 1 79.14 28.59 35.04
C MET A 1 77.75 28.02 35.34
N GLU A 2 77.46 27.53 36.56
CA GLU A 2 76.88 28.32 37.68
C GLU A 2 75.73 29.23 37.14
N LYS A 3 74.43 29.04 37.44
CA LYS A 3 73.75 28.85 38.74
C LYS A 3 72.29 28.35 38.60
N LYS A 4 71.77 27.90 39.75
CA LYS A 4 70.44 27.32 40.10
C LYS A 4 69.26 28.30 40.10
N LEU A 5 68.02 27.79 40.02
CA LEU A 5 66.85 27.94 40.94
C LEU A 5 65.57 27.45 40.21
N ALA A 6 64.97 26.29 40.51
CA ALA A 6 64.07 25.96 41.62
C ALA A 6 62.76 26.78 41.68
N PHE A 7 61.62 26.16 41.37
CA PHE A 7 60.40 26.34 42.18
C PHE A 7 59.43 25.16 42.03
N THR A 8 59.12 24.58 43.19
CA THR A 8 58.04 23.66 43.54
C THR A 8 56.66 24.23 43.23
N GLY A 9 55.74 23.40 42.73
CA GLY A 9 54.33 23.77 42.54
C GLY A 9 53.45 22.54 42.35
N ALA A 10 52.43 22.45 43.18
CA ALA A 10 51.59 21.28 43.43
C ALA A 10 50.55 20.99 42.34
N LEU A 11 50.18 19.70 42.23
CA LEU A 11 48.82 19.16 42.24
C LEU A 11 47.70 19.98 41.56
N ALA A 12 47.22 19.53 40.40
CA ALA A 12 45.80 19.53 40.08
C ALA A 12 45.51 18.57 38.89
N LEU A 13 45.03 17.38 39.23
CA LEU A 13 44.38 16.45 38.32
C LEU A 13 43.02 17.07 37.94
N ILE A 14 42.90 17.66 36.74
CA ILE A 14 41.60 18.02 36.18
C ILE A 14 41.31 17.06 35.03
N LEU A 15 40.57 16.00 35.36
CA LEU A 15 39.82 15.19 34.41
C LEU A 15 38.77 16.08 33.75
N LEU A 16 39.09 16.68 32.61
CA LEU A 16 38.09 17.22 31.70
C LEU A 16 37.44 16.02 30.98
N THR A 17 36.55 15.32 31.68
CA THR A 17 35.53 14.52 31.01
C THR A 17 34.59 15.51 30.34
N SER A 18 34.88 15.85 29.09
CA SER A 18 33.89 16.44 28.19
C SER A 18 32.79 15.40 27.99
N SER A 19 31.83 15.40 28.90
CA SER A 19 30.52 14.84 28.70
C SER A 19 29.92 15.56 27.48
N LEU A 20 30.16 15.01 26.30
CA LEU A 20 29.21 15.08 25.21
C LEU A 20 27.95 14.36 25.69
N ALA A 21 27.17 15.07 26.51
CA ALA A 21 25.75 14.89 26.53
C ALA A 21 25.30 15.15 25.08
N ARG A 22 25.22 14.08 24.29
CA ARG A 22 24.31 14.07 23.15
C ARG A 22 22.94 14.32 23.75
N ALA A 23 22.52 15.58 23.75
CA ALA A 23 21.12 15.90 23.71
C ALA A 23 20.57 15.12 22.51
N GLN A 24 19.86 14.02 22.77
CA GLN A 24 19.02 13.43 21.75
C GLN A 24 17.96 14.47 21.44
N GLU A 25 18.17 15.22 20.35
CA GLU A 25 17.13 16.05 19.74
C GLU A 25 15.87 15.20 19.53
N PRO A 26 14.66 15.78 19.69
CA PRO A 26 13.41 15.12 19.36
C PRO A 26 13.23 15.08 17.82
N ALA A 27 14.14 14.40 17.10
CA ALA A 27 14.18 14.39 15.63
C ALA A 27 13.24 13.33 14.99
N ALA A 28 12.76 12.35 15.75
CA ALA A 28 11.98 11.24 15.20
C ALA A 28 10.53 11.64 14.85
N ALA A 29 9.87 12.46 15.67
CA ALA A 29 8.47 12.84 15.44
C ALA A 29 8.33 13.91 14.34
N GLY A 30 9.23 14.91 14.32
CA GLY A 30 9.24 15.96 13.29
C GLY A 30 9.55 15.43 11.89
N SER A 31 10.39 14.39 11.78
CA SER A 31 10.71 13.77 10.49
C SER A 31 9.60 12.86 9.97
N ALA A 32 8.89 12.11 10.83
CA ALA A 32 7.74 11.30 10.42
C ALA A 32 6.56 12.16 9.94
N GLN A 33 6.26 13.24 10.67
CA GLN A 33 5.23 14.21 10.27
C GLN A 33 5.55 14.84 8.93
N SER A 34 6.78 15.33 8.76
CA SER A 34 7.22 15.98 7.51
C SER A 34 7.12 15.03 6.32
N ARG A 35 7.55 13.76 6.48
CA ARG A 35 7.41 12.73 5.44
C ARG A 35 5.96 12.44 5.07
N ALA A 36 5.05 12.42 6.04
CA ALA A 36 3.64 12.17 5.78
C ALA A 36 2.96 13.35 5.06
N VAL A 37 3.30 14.59 5.43
CA VAL A 37 2.88 15.81 4.72
C VAL A 37 3.41 15.82 3.29
N GLU A 38 4.68 15.48 3.10
CA GLU A 38 5.27 15.34 1.76
C GLU A 38 4.55 14.26 0.94
N SER A 39 4.31 13.09 1.53
CA SER A 39 3.66 11.96 0.86
C SER A 39 2.24 12.31 0.39
N ILE A 40 1.45 13.01 1.22
CA ILE A 40 0.09 13.39 0.81
C ILE A 40 0.09 14.46 -0.29
N ASN A 41 1.08 15.36 -0.28
CA ASN A 41 1.24 16.36 -1.35
C ASN A 41 1.68 15.69 -2.67
N GLN A 42 2.65 14.77 -2.61
CA GLN A 42 3.08 14.00 -3.76
C GLN A 42 1.94 13.14 -4.31
N LEU A 43 1.16 12.48 -3.46
CA LEU A 43 -0.01 11.71 -3.89
C LEU A 43 -1.04 12.61 -4.56
N LYS A 44 -1.33 13.80 -4.00
CA LYS A 44 -2.28 14.76 -4.58
C LYS A 44 -1.87 15.20 -5.98
N ALA A 45 -0.57 15.46 -6.19
CA ALA A 45 -0.02 15.88 -7.48
C ALA A 45 0.27 14.71 -8.45
N GLY A 46 0.25 13.48 -7.94
CA GLY A 46 0.72 12.29 -8.61
C GLY A 46 -0.39 11.36 -9.10
N THR A 47 -0.04 10.08 -9.20
CA THR A 47 -0.96 9.00 -9.61
C THR A 47 -1.06 7.91 -8.54
N LEU A 48 -2.27 7.51 -8.19
CA LEU A 48 -2.53 6.30 -7.42
C LEU A 48 -2.66 5.09 -8.36
N LEU A 49 -1.74 4.14 -8.26
CA LEU A 49 -1.77 2.87 -8.98
C LEU A 49 -2.52 1.83 -8.13
N VAL A 50 -3.73 1.50 -8.53
CA VAL A 50 -4.57 0.51 -7.86
C VAL A 50 -4.18 -0.89 -8.34
N ARG A 51 -3.56 -1.66 -7.44
CA ARG A 51 -3.11 -3.04 -7.71
C ARG A 51 -4.28 -4.01 -7.51
N LEU A 52 -4.89 -4.44 -8.61
CA LEU A 52 -6.03 -5.35 -8.63
C LEU A 52 -5.56 -6.81 -8.50
N PRO A 53 -6.21 -7.65 -7.66
CA PRO A 53 -5.89 -9.06 -7.56
C PRO A 53 -6.24 -9.81 -8.86
N SER A 54 -5.30 -10.58 -9.40
CA SER A 54 -5.56 -11.50 -10.52
C SER A 54 -6.03 -12.87 -10.04
N GLN A 55 -5.70 -13.26 -8.80
CA GLN A 55 -5.84 -14.63 -8.28
C GLN A 55 -5.07 -15.68 -9.09
N GLN A 56 -4.13 -15.27 -9.95
CA GLN A 56 -3.43 -16.15 -10.88
C GLN A 56 -2.70 -17.29 -10.14
N ALA A 57 -1.96 -16.98 -9.07
CA ALA A 57 -1.24 -18.00 -8.30
C ALA A 57 -2.18 -19.08 -7.71
N LYS A 58 -3.38 -18.70 -7.27
CA LYS A 58 -4.39 -19.64 -6.76
C LYS A 58 -4.95 -20.50 -7.90
N ILE A 59 -5.25 -19.87 -9.04
CA ILE A 59 -5.75 -20.57 -10.24
C ILE A 59 -4.72 -21.56 -10.75
N ASP A 60 -3.46 -21.16 -10.88
CA ASP A 60 -2.35 -22.00 -11.33
C ASP A 60 -2.17 -23.20 -10.40
N ALA A 61 -2.20 -22.99 -9.07
CA ALA A 61 -2.11 -24.07 -8.11
C ALA A 61 -3.26 -25.09 -8.27
N MET A 62 -4.50 -24.61 -8.45
CA MET A 62 -5.66 -25.49 -8.69
C MET A 62 -5.52 -26.26 -10.01
N GLN A 63 -5.04 -25.61 -11.07
CA GLN A 63 -4.80 -26.23 -12.37
C GLN A 63 -3.71 -27.30 -12.29
N GLN A 64 -2.62 -27.05 -11.56
CA GLN A 64 -1.54 -28.01 -11.34
C GLN A 64 -2.04 -29.25 -10.60
N VAL A 65 -2.84 -29.07 -9.53
CA VAL A 65 -3.46 -30.19 -8.82
C VAL A 65 -4.37 -30.97 -9.77
N MET A 66 -5.23 -30.30 -10.52
CA MET A 66 -6.17 -30.92 -11.46
C MET A 66 -5.47 -31.76 -12.54
N ALA A 67 -4.30 -31.30 -13.02
CA ALA A 67 -3.48 -31.99 -14.02
C ALA A 67 -2.70 -33.20 -13.47
N SER A 68 -2.60 -33.36 -12.15
CA SER A 68 -1.86 -34.46 -11.54
C SER A 68 -2.54 -35.83 -11.74
N SER A 69 -1.74 -36.88 -11.90
CA SER A 69 -2.21 -38.27 -12.08
C SER A 69 -2.96 -38.81 -10.86
N ASN A 70 -2.71 -38.25 -9.68
CA ASN A 70 -3.29 -38.70 -8.40
C ASN A 70 -4.64 -38.05 -8.07
N THR A 71 -5.15 -37.19 -8.95
CA THR A 71 -6.43 -36.50 -8.72
C THR A 71 -7.57 -37.31 -9.30
N SER A 72 -8.56 -37.64 -8.46
CA SER A 72 -9.77 -38.35 -8.89
C SER A 72 -10.63 -37.48 -9.80
N GLU A 73 -11.45 -38.09 -10.64
CA GLU A 73 -12.38 -37.37 -11.52
C GLU A 73 -13.31 -36.41 -10.74
N ALA A 74 -13.90 -36.88 -9.64
CA ALA A 74 -14.72 -36.04 -8.77
C ALA A 74 -13.94 -34.84 -8.16
N ALA A 75 -12.64 -34.99 -7.90
CA ALA A 75 -11.81 -33.88 -7.43
C ALA A 75 -11.51 -32.89 -8.58
N ARG A 76 -11.31 -33.37 -9.81
CA ARG A 76 -11.15 -32.50 -10.99
C ARG A 76 -12.39 -31.65 -11.23
N ASP A 77 -13.58 -32.23 -11.16
CA ASP A 77 -14.84 -31.49 -11.34
C ASP A 77 -15.00 -30.38 -10.30
N ARG A 78 -14.69 -30.68 -9.04
CA ARG A 78 -14.71 -29.68 -7.95
C ARG A 78 -13.71 -28.55 -8.21
N LEU A 79 -12.47 -28.88 -8.62
CA LEU A 79 -11.44 -27.88 -8.93
C LEU A 79 -11.87 -27.01 -10.11
N LYS A 80 -12.48 -27.59 -11.15
CA LYS A 80 -13.02 -26.82 -12.27
C LYS A 80 -14.06 -25.80 -11.82
N SER A 81 -15.04 -26.21 -11.03
CA SER A 81 -16.04 -25.29 -10.47
C SER A 81 -15.41 -24.21 -9.57
N GLN A 82 -14.39 -24.56 -8.79
CA GLN A 82 -13.65 -23.60 -7.95
C GLN A 82 -12.85 -22.58 -8.77
N ILE A 83 -12.22 -23.02 -9.87
CA ILE A 83 -11.52 -22.14 -10.81
C ILE A 83 -12.52 -21.17 -11.45
N GLU A 84 -13.62 -21.66 -12.01
CA GLU A 84 -14.66 -20.84 -12.66
C GLU A 84 -15.25 -19.81 -11.69
N THR A 85 -15.55 -20.24 -10.46
CA THR A 85 -16.04 -19.35 -9.40
C THR A 85 -14.99 -18.31 -9.02
N THR A 86 -13.72 -18.70 -8.92
CA THR A 86 -12.61 -17.79 -8.58
C THR A 86 -12.44 -16.71 -9.66
N ILE A 87 -12.44 -17.10 -10.94
CA ILE A 87 -12.35 -16.18 -12.07
C ILE A 87 -13.54 -15.21 -12.07
N THR A 88 -14.75 -15.73 -11.92
CA THR A 88 -15.98 -14.91 -11.91
C THR A 88 -15.95 -13.91 -10.77
N ASN A 89 -15.62 -14.35 -9.55
CA ASN A 89 -15.58 -13.46 -8.39
C ASN A 89 -14.48 -12.41 -8.49
N GLN A 90 -13.30 -12.80 -8.98
CA GLN A 90 -12.20 -11.87 -9.22
C GLN A 90 -12.57 -10.81 -10.25
N ARG A 91 -13.18 -11.19 -11.38
CA ARG A 91 -13.63 -10.23 -12.40
C ARG A 91 -14.68 -9.27 -11.85
N VAL A 92 -15.69 -9.78 -11.17
CA VAL A 92 -16.75 -8.94 -10.57
C VAL A 92 -16.17 -8.00 -9.53
N PHE A 93 -15.27 -8.49 -8.66
CA PHE A 93 -14.56 -7.65 -7.69
C PHE A 93 -13.83 -6.49 -8.38
N ASN A 94 -13.03 -6.79 -9.41
CA ASN A 94 -12.18 -5.83 -10.09
C ASN A 94 -13.01 -4.77 -10.86
N LEU A 95 -14.10 -5.19 -11.53
CA LEU A 95 -15.01 -4.24 -12.19
C LEU A 95 -15.66 -3.28 -11.18
N ASN A 96 -16.12 -3.79 -10.04
CA ASN A 96 -16.69 -2.93 -8.99
C ASN A 96 -15.67 -1.96 -8.40
N MET A 97 -14.40 -2.38 -8.26
CA MET A 97 -13.33 -1.47 -7.84
C MET A 97 -13.09 -0.37 -8.88
N VAL A 98 -12.93 -0.73 -10.16
CA VAL A 98 -12.74 0.25 -11.24
C VAL A 98 -13.88 1.26 -11.26
N GLN A 99 -15.13 0.78 -11.25
CA GLN A 99 -16.31 1.63 -11.21
C GLN A 99 -16.32 2.54 -9.96
N ALA A 100 -16.07 1.99 -8.77
CA ALA A 100 -16.08 2.78 -7.55
C ALA A 100 -15.01 3.87 -7.52
N PHE A 101 -13.82 3.60 -8.07
CA PHE A 101 -12.78 4.62 -8.23
C PHE A 101 -13.18 5.70 -9.24
N GLN A 102 -13.82 5.35 -10.34
CA GLN A 102 -14.32 6.34 -11.31
C GLN A 102 -15.41 7.25 -10.71
N GLU A 103 -16.27 6.70 -9.87
CA GLU A 103 -17.42 7.42 -9.32
C GLU A 103 -17.09 8.20 -8.04
N ALA A 104 -16.23 7.66 -7.17
CA ALA A 104 -16.06 8.17 -5.79
C ALA A 104 -14.65 8.68 -5.46
N TYR A 105 -13.66 8.51 -6.35
CA TYR A 105 -12.27 8.93 -6.11
C TYR A 105 -11.86 10.09 -7.02
N ASP A 106 -11.55 11.24 -6.41
CA ASP A 106 -11.12 12.47 -7.09
C ASP A 106 -9.87 13.08 -6.44
N PHE A 107 -9.23 12.36 -5.51
CA PHE A 107 -8.07 12.89 -4.80
C PHE A 107 -6.86 13.07 -5.74
N SER A 108 -6.58 12.09 -6.60
CA SER A 108 -5.48 12.14 -7.59
C SER A 108 -5.89 11.38 -8.87
N LYS A 109 -4.99 11.27 -9.86
CA LYS A 109 -5.23 10.37 -10.99
C LYS A 109 -5.18 8.92 -10.50
N ALA A 110 -6.18 8.09 -10.80
CA ALA A 110 -6.16 6.66 -10.51
C ALA A 110 -5.92 5.85 -11.79
N LEU A 111 -5.01 4.88 -11.73
CA LEU A 111 -4.79 3.89 -12.79
C LEU A 111 -4.82 2.48 -12.20
N PHE A 112 -5.18 1.48 -12.99
CA PHE A 112 -5.34 0.10 -12.53
C PHE A 112 -4.33 -0.81 -13.21
N PHE A 113 -3.83 -1.80 -12.47
CA PHE A 113 -2.98 -2.86 -13.01
C PHE A 113 -3.16 -4.15 -12.21
N TYR A 114 -2.93 -5.30 -12.83
CA TYR A 114 -2.96 -6.58 -12.11
C TYR A 114 -1.74 -6.79 -11.24
N ASP A 115 -1.93 -7.46 -10.10
CA ASP A 115 -0.86 -7.85 -9.18
C ASP A 115 0.24 -8.71 -9.81
N THR A 116 -0.03 -9.43 -10.89
CA THR A 116 0.95 -10.17 -11.70
C THR A 116 2.00 -9.26 -12.34
N ASN A 117 1.68 -7.99 -12.58
CA ASN A 117 2.60 -7.01 -13.15
C ASN A 117 3.45 -6.27 -12.09
N THR A 118 3.36 -6.64 -10.81
CA THR A 118 4.14 -6.02 -9.71
C THR A 118 5.64 -6.02 -10.00
N SER A 119 6.20 -7.15 -10.44
CA SER A 119 7.63 -7.27 -10.71
C SER A 119 8.08 -6.38 -11.88
N ARG A 120 7.23 -6.25 -12.90
CA ARG A 120 7.49 -5.36 -14.06
C ARG A 120 7.47 -3.90 -13.63
N LEU A 121 6.47 -3.51 -12.83
CA LEU A 121 6.40 -2.16 -12.27
C LEU A 121 7.65 -1.84 -11.40
N LYS A 122 8.10 -2.79 -10.58
CA LYS A 122 9.33 -2.67 -9.76
C LYS A 122 10.60 -2.50 -10.60
N SER A 123 10.69 -3.17 -11.75
CA SER A 123 11.82 -3.04 -12.65
C SER A 123 11.72 -1.81 -13.57
N GLY A 124 10.71 -0.96 -13.39
CA GLY A 124 10.46 0.23 -14.23
C GLY A 124 9.81 -0.07 -15.57
N ASP A 125 9.46 -1.32 -15.87
CA ASP A 125 8.72 -1.67 -17.08
C ASP A 125 7.21 -1.45 -16.87
N GLN A 126 6.75 -0.31 -17.36
CA GLN A 126 5.36 0.11 -17.29
C GLN A 126 4.61 -0.06 -18.62
N SER A 127 5.23 -0.71 -19.60
CA SER A 127 4.68 -0.81 -20.95
C SER A 127 3.50 -1.79 -21.00
N GLY A 128 2.31 -1.29 -21.31
CA GLY A 128 1.11 -2.12 -21.51
C GLY A 128 0.66 -2.91 -20.28
N ILE A 129 0.94 -2.44 -19.07
CA ILE A 129 0.49 -3.10 -17.83
C ILE A 129 -0.80 -2.52 -17.25
N PHE A 130 -1.19 -1.32 -17.70
CA PHE A 130 -2.34 -0.61 -17.17
C PHE A 130 -3.62 -1.01 -17.88
N LEU A 131 -4.70 -1.03 -17.11
CA LEU A 131 -5.99 -1.55 -17.54
C LEU A 131 -6.96 -0.44 -17.91
N ASP A 132 -7.80 -0.73 -18.89
CA ASP A 132 -8.98 0.05 -19.23
C ASP A 132 -10.16 -0.25 -18.29
N ASN A 133 -11.33 0.30 -18.62
CA ASN A 133 -12.55 0.14 -17.84
C ASN A 133 -13.13 -1.30 -17.90
N ASN A 134 -12.67 -2.12 -18.85
CA ASN A 134 -13.10 -3.50 -19.06
C ASN A 134 -12.14 -4.53 -18.45
N LEU A 135 -11.09 -4.04 -17.76
CA LEU A 135 -9.99 -4.81 -17.18
C LEU A 135 -9.02 -5.41 -18.22
N GLU A 136 -8.97 -4.83 -19.40
CA GLU A 136 -8.06 -5.21 -20.48
C GLU A 136 -6.85 -4.28 -20.52
N ALA A 137 -5.68 -4.84 -20.83
CA ALA A 137 -4.45 -4.04 -20.91
C ALA A 137 -4.51 -3.08 -22.11
N ASP A 138 -4.30 -1.79 -21.85
CA ASP A 138 -4.29 -0.75 -22.87
C ASP A 138 -2.90 -0.10 -22.96
N PRO A 139 -2.16 -0.31 -24.06
CA PRO A 139 -0.86 0.30 -24.29
C PRO A 139 -0.88 1.83 -24.38
N SER A 140 -2.03 2.49 -24.52
CA SER A 140 -2.12 3.96 -24.51
C SER A 140 -2.14 4.55 -23.08
N ILE A 141 -2.51 3.75 -22.08
CA ILE A 141 -2.63 4.21 -20.70
C ILE A 141 -1.25 4.26 -20.04
N ARG A 142 -0.85 5.43 -19.54
CA ARG A 142 0.40 5.63 -18.80
C ARG A 142 0.18 6.55 -17.60
N PRO A 143 0.94 6.37 -16.50
CA PRO A 143 1.03 7.40 -15.46
C PRO A 143 1.60 8.68 -16.07
N GLY A 144 1.27 9.83 -15.48
CA GLY A 144 1.94 11.07 -15.86
C GLY A 144 3.38 11.11 -15.37
N ASP A 145 4.12 12.17 -15.70
CA ASP A 145 5.53 12.36 -15.31
C ASP A 145 5.76 12.64 -13.80
N GLY A 146 4.76 12.35 -12.96
CA GLY A 146 4.76 12.64 -11.52
C GLY A 146 5.05 11.42 -10.64
N PRO A 147 5.15 11.63 -9.32
CA PRO A 147 5.27 10.53 -8.37
C PRO A 147 4.04 9.62 -8.45
N PHE A 148 4.24 8.34 -8.14
CA PHE A 148 3.14 7.41 -8.00
C PHE A 148 3.19 6.70 -6.66
N PHE A 149 2.01 6.32 -6.19
CA PHE A 149 1.79 5.50 -5.02
C PHE A 149 0.99 4.28 -5.42
N ILE A 150 0.99 3.25 -4.59
CA ILE A 150 0.34 1.99 -4.91
C ILE A 150 -0.72 1.70 -3.87
N LEU A 151 -1.96 1.46 -4.30
CA LEU A 151 -2.98 0.91 -3.45
C LEU A 151 -2.95 -0.61 -3.53
N HIS A 152 -2.76 -1.25 -2.39
CA HIS A 152 -2.73 -2.71 -2.25
C HIS A 152 -3.86 -3.19 -1.35
N PHE A 153 -4.49 -4.30 -1.74
CA PHE A 153 -5.47 -5.00 -0.92
C PHE A 153 -4.77 -6.15 -0.17
N GLY A 154 -4.79 -6.12 1.15
CA GLY A 154 -4.16 -7.18 1.95
C GLY A 154 -4.41 -7.04 3.45
N SER A 155 -3.93 -8.01 4.21
CA SER A 155 -4.06 -8.00 5.68
C SER A 155 -2.98 -7.13 6.34
N THR A 156 -3.37 -6.44 7.42
CA THR A 156 -2.38 -5.88 8.35
C THR A 156 -1.66 -6.99 9.10
N SER A 157 -0.38 -6.76 9.40
CA SER A 157 0.35 -7.63 10.32
C SER A 157 -0.28 -7.55 11.72
N SER A 158 -0.08 -8.62 12.50
CA SER A 158 -0.58 -8.78 13.88
C SER A 158 -0.19 -7.66 14.85
N GLU A 159 0.78 -6.82 14.50
CA GLU A 159 1.23 -5.71 15.36
C GLU A 159 0.33 -4.47 15.32
N THR A 160 -0.59 -4.35 14.35
CA THR A 160 -1.43 -3.15 14.18
C THR A 160 -2.93 -3.44 14.06
N SER A 161 -3.31 -4.61 13.57
CA SER A 161 -4.66 -5.16 13.70
C SER A 161 -4.70 -6.62 13.27
N ASP A 162 -5.40 -7.45 14.03
CA ASP A 162 -5.61 -8.90 13.91
C ASP A 162 -5.95 -9.41 12.49
N GLY A 163 -4.98 -9.42 11.56
CA GLY A 163 -5.16 -9.96 10.20
C GLY A 163 -6.23 -9.26 9.34
N VAL A 164 -6.73 -8.10 9.76
CA VAL A 164 -7.86 -7.40 9.11
C VAL A 164 -7.51 -6.99 7.69
N GLU A 165 -8.34 -7.39 6.73
CA GLU A 165 -8.23 -6.99 5.32
C GLU A 165 -8.38 -5.46 5.16
N ALA A 166 -7.54 -4.88 4.31
CA ALA A 166 -7.49 -3.45 4.12
C ALA A 166 -6.98 -2.99 2.76
N MET A 167 -7.36 -1.76 2.42
CA MET A 167 -6.65 -0.96 1.41
C MET A 167 -5.48 -0.26 2.09
N ILE A 168 -4.28 -0.52 1.58
CA ILE A 168 -3.01 -0.02 2.10
C ILE A 168 -2.32 0.79 1.01
N ILE A 169 -1.93 2.03 1.29
CA ILE A 169 -1.13 2.85 0.39
C ILE A 169 0.35 2.59 0.65
N LEU A 170 1.07 2.25 -0.41
CA LEU A 170 2.52 2.07 -0.46
C LEU A 170 3.15 3.20 -1.26
N ASP A 171 4.41 3.50 -0.97
CA ASP A 171 5.21 4.38 -1.82
C ASP A 171 5.67 3.67 -3.12
N SER A 172 6.43 4.38 -3.93
CA SER A 172 6.99 3.86 -5.19
C SER A 172 7.98 2.71 -5.00
N GLN A 173 8.51 2.52 -3.79
CA GLN A 173 9.41 1.42 -3.43
C GLN A 173 8.66 0.24 -2.83
N PHE A 174 7.32 0.29 -2.85
CA PHE A 174 6.42 -0.72 -2.29
C PHE A 174 6.51 -0.84 -0.77
N GLU A 175 7.03 0.18 -0.10
CA GLU A 175 7.08 0.25 1.35
C GLU A 175 5.80 0.88 1.89
N ARG A 176 5.34 0.37 3.04
CA ARG A 176 4.13 0.90 3.68
C ARG A 176 4.42 2.28 4.23
N LEU A 177 3.55 3.24 3.91
CA LEU A 177 3.58 4.52 4.60
C LEU A 177 3.20 4.31 6.07
N GLU A 178 3.88 5.00 6.98
CA GLU A 178 3.64 4.92 8.42
C GLU A 178 2.72 6.05 8.90
N LYS A 179 2.24 5.94 10.14
CA LYS A 179 1.57 7.06 10.80
C LYS A 179 2.52 8.27 10.80
N PRO A 180 2.02 9.50 10.60
CA PRO A 180 0.62 9.93 10.68
C PRO A 180 -0.19 9.90 9.36
N PHE A 181 0.39 9.43 8.26
CA PHE A 181 -0.32 9.36 6.98
C PHE A 181 -1.56 8.42 7.09
N PRO A 182 -2.69 8.73 6.44
CA PRO A 182 -3.88 7.88 6.44
C PRO A 182 -3.71 6.69 5.46
N PHE A 183 -2.68 5.86 5.67
CA PHE A 183 -2.27 4.80 4.73
C PHE A 183 -3.23 3.62 4.67
N TYR A 184 -4.22 3.58 5.56
CA TYR A 184 -5.00 2.39 5.84
C TYR A 184 -6.49 2.69 5.94
N GLN A 185 -7.27 1.91 5.19
CA GLN A 185 -8.72 1.83 5.31
C GLN A 185 -9.12 0.40 5.64
N ARG A 186 -9.60 0.18 6.87
CA ARG A 186 -10.22 -1.08 7.29
C ARG A 186 -11.33 -1.47 6.35
N LEU A 187 -11.39 -2.75 6.07
CA LEU A 187 -12.43 -3.33 5.25
C LEU A 187 -13.25 -4.35 6.04
N ASN A 188 -13.77 -3.96 7.21
CA ASN A 188 -14.56 -4.84 8.10
C ASN A 188 -15.72 -5.57 7.39
N ASP A 189 -16.26 -5.02 6.30
CA ASP A 189 -17.34 -5.61 5.48
C ASP A 189 -16.83 -6.30 4.20
N PHE A 190 -15.54 -6.22 3.92
CA PHE A 190 -14.94 -6.71 2.68
C PHE A 190 -14.47 -8.15 2.77
N SER A 191 -14.26 -8.68 3.97
CA SER A 191 -14.19 -10.13 4.17
C SER A 191 -15.51 -10.81 3.79
N ALA A 192 -16.65 -10.11 3.87
CA ALA A 192 -17.90 -10.58 3.27
C ALA A 192 -17.90 -10.40 1.73
N PHE A 193 -17.30 -9.33 1.21
CA PHE A 193 -17.15 -9.05 -0.23
C PHE A 193 -16.20 -10.02 -0.97
N ILE A 194 -15.09 -10.42 -0.34
CA ILE A 194 -14.08 -11.37 -0.87
C ILE A 194 -14.33 -12.80 -0.39
N GLY A 195 -14.77 -12.98 0.87
CA GLY A 195 -14.93 -14.29 1.50
C GLY A 195 -16.33 -14.92 1.38
N SER A 196 -17.39 -14.16 1.10
CA SER A 196 -18.67 -14.78 0.73
C SER A 196 -18.71 -15.02 -0.77
N PHE A 197 -18.44 -16.27 -1.16
CA PHE A 197 -18.51 -16.77 -2.53
C PHE A 197 -19.96 -16.81 -3.12
N LEU A 198 -20.93 -16.11 -2.53
CA LEU A 198 -22.27 -15.83 -3.09
C LEU A 198 -22.86 -14.47 -2.59
N PRO A 199 -22.50 -13.31 -3.18
CA PRO A 199 -23.11 -12.02 -2.83
C PRO A 199 -24.31 -11.69 -3.71
N LYS A 200 -25.24 -10.87 -3.19
CA LYS A 200 -26.39 -10.33 -3.94
C LYS A 200 -25.91 -9.38 -5.06
N PRO A 201 -26.55 -9.34 -6.25
CA PRO A 201 -26.05 -8.63 -7.43
C PRO A 201 -25.71 -7.14 -7.21
N ASN A 202 -26.52 -6.42 -6.42
CA ASN A 202 -26.37 -4.96 -6.25
C ASN A 202 -25.52 -4.56 -5.04
N GLN A 203 -25.17 -5.50 -4.16
CA GLN A 203 -24.46 -5.18 -2.92
C GLN A 203 -22.97 -4.85 -3.17
N LYS A 204 -22.41 -5.43 -4.24
CA LYS A 204 -20.98 -5.34 -4.55
C LYS A 204 -20.53 -3.93 -4.97
N THR A 205 -21.34 -3.23 -5.75
CA THR A 205 -21.01 -1.88 -6.22
C THR A 205 -21.14 -0.86 -5.09
N GLU A 206 -22.21 -0.94 -4.29
CA GLU A 206 -22.41 -0.05 -3.14
C GLU A 206 -21.30 -0.21 -2.09
N ASP A 207 -20.88 -1.45 -1.80
CA ASP A 207 -19.77 -1.70 -0.87
C ASP A 207 -18.46 -1.12 -1.40
N ALA A 208 -18.18 -1.32 -2.69
CA ALA A 208 -17.01 -0.74 -3.35
C ALA A 208 -17.01 0.80 -3.28
N LEU A 209 -18.13 1.43 -3.65
CA LEU A 209 -18.32 2.88 -3.59
C LEU A 209 -18.10 3.40 -2.17
N ARG A 210 -18.65 2.72 -1.17
CA ARG A 210 -18.52 3.10 0.23
C ARG A 210 -17.07 3.04 0.70
N ILE A 211 -16.33 1.98 0.40
CA ILE A 211 -14.94 1.85 0.86
C ILE A 211 -14.01 2.83 0.14
N VAL A 212 -14.19 3.02 -1.17
CA VAL A 212 -13.41 3.98 -1.97
C VAL A 212 -13.73 5.40 -1.56
N GLY A 213 -15.00 5.74 -1.36
CA GLY A 213 -15.42 7.06 -0.85
C GLY A 213 -14.87 7.35 0.54
N LYS A 214 -14.80 6.35 1.43
CA LYS A 214 -14.16 6.50 2.75
C LYS A 214 -12.66 6.78 2.63
N LEU A 215 -11.96 6.07 1.74
CA LEU A 215 -10.54 6.33 1.45
C LEU A 215 -10.35 7.75 0.90
N ASN A 216 -11.13 8.13 -0.11
CA ASN A 216 -11.06 9.43 -0.76
C ASN A 216 -11.27 10.57 0.25
N LYS A 217 -12.32 10.47 1.08
CA LYS A 217 -12.60 11.43 2.15
C LYS A 217 -11.44 11.55 3.15
N LYS A 218 -10.84 10.43 3.55
CA LYS A 218 -9.68 10.43 4.47
C LYS A 218 -8.48 11.16 3.89
N LEU A 219 -8.18 10.93 2.61
CA LEU A 219 -7.08 11.60 1.92
C LEU A 219 -7.30 13.11 1.83
N HIS A 220 -8.50 13.54 1.42
CA HIS A 220 -8.86 14.98 1.40
C HIS A 220 -8.79 15.61 2.79
N THR A 221 -9.33 14.94 3.81
CA THR A 221 -9.32 15.44 5.19
C THR A 221 -7.88 15.65 5.68
N TYR A 222 -7.02 14.64 5.47
CA TYR A 222 -5.62 14.72 5.90
C TYR A 222 -4.84 15.79 5.11
N PHE A 223 -5.07 15.88 3.80
CA PHE A 223 -4.46 16.93 2.97
C PHE A 223 -4.83 18.33 3.47
N GLN A 224 -6.10 18.59 3.77
CA GLN A 224 -6.55 19.88 4.33
C GLN A 224 -5.89 20.18 5.69
N GLN A 225 -5.75 19.18 6.56
CA GLN A 225 -5.06 19.33 7.84
C GLN A 225 -3.57 19.66 7.65
N ALA A 226 -2.91 18.98 6.72
CA ALA A 226 -1.51 19.22 6.36
C ALA A 226 -1.32 20.66 5.84
N GLN A 227 -2.21 21.15 4.96
CA GLN A 227 -2.16 22.53 4.45
C GLN A 227 -2.41 23.58 5.54
N ALA A 228 -3.19 23.24 6.57
CA ALA A 228 -3.47 24.13 7.70
C ALA A 228 -2.38 24.10 8.79
N GLY A 229 -1.31 23.32 8.63
CA GLY A 229 -0.27 23.12 9.65
C GLY A 229 -0.77 22.36 10.89
N LYS A 230 -1.90 21.63 10.77
CA LYS A 230 -2.55 20.86 11.85
C LYS A 230 -2.33 19.36 11.74
N GLY A 231 -1.35 18.96 10.94
CA GLY A 231 -1.03 17.56 10.64
C GLY A 231 -0.25 16.89 11.74
#